data_AF-A0A1U7YVU9-F1
#
_entry.id   AF-A0A1U7YVU9-F1
#
_cell.length_a   1.000
_cell.length_b   1.000
_cell.length_c   1.000
_cell.angle_alpha   90.00
_cell.angle_beta   90.00
_cell.angle_gamma   90.00
#
_symmetry.space_group_name_H-M   'P 1'
#
loop_
_entity.id
_entity.type
_entity.pdbx_description
1 polymer ?
#
loop_
_entity_poly.entity_id
_entity_poly.type
_entity_poly.pdbx_seq_one_letter_code
_entity_poly.pdbx_strand_id
1 'polypeptide(L)'
;MSAGSDQKLATDTPITTERSLTSIQGKDAMNPKVETSTSGSGARLSCTTCFDSLWFCYSPVHQMQQYYRLGVLDNCSEKWNALFDCFNLKTKRSSEMQEILETRQKTKPHIWSFRTAEEASSHWKELFGHINDPE
;
A
#
# COMPACT_ATOMS: atom_id res chain seq x y z
N MET A 1 -26.63 77.94 -27.87
CA MET A 1 -27.32 76.73 -28.35
C MET A 1 -26.27 75.77 -28.88
N SER A 2 -25.86 74.79 -28.08
CA SER A 2 -25.14 73.60 -28.55
C SER A 2 -25.49 72.45 -27.61
N ALA A 3 -26.14 71.44 -28.19
CA ALA A 3 -26.42 70.13 -27.62
C ALA A 3 -25.11 69.45 -27.18
N GLY A 4 -25.03 68.68 -26.09
CA GLY A 4 -25.82 67.50 -25.80
C GLY A 4 -25.08 66.27 -26.34
N SER A 5 -24.27 65.61 -25.51
CA SER A 5 -23.68 64.29 -25.78
C SER A 5 -23.20 63.64 -24.48
N ASP A 6 -24.12 63.02 -23.76
CA ASP A 6 -23.85 62.01 -22.75
C ASP A 6 -23.51 60.68 -23.45
N GLN A 7 -22.24 60.27 -23.41
CA GLN A 7 -21.84 58.91 -23.76
C GLN A 7 -21.86 58.05 -22.48
N LYS A 8 -22.90 57.22 -22.36
CA LYS A 8 -22.99 56.09 -21.44
C LYS A 8 -21.80 55.15 -21.70
N LEU A 9 -20.94 54.94 -20.71
CA LEU A 9 -19.97 53.84 -20.74
C LEU A 9 -20.67 52.58 -20.23
N ALA A 10 -21.01 51.71 -21.19
CA ALA A 10 -21.58 50.40 -20.95
C ALA A 10 -20.60 49.51 -20.20
N THR A 11 -21.11 48.89 -19.13
CA THR A 11 -20.49 47.79 -18.42
C THR A 11 -20.74 46.53 -19.25
N ASP A 12 -19.73 45.96 -19.91
CA ASP A 12 -19.86 44.63 -20.51
C ASP A 12 -18.55 43.84 -20.49
N THR A 13 -18.57 42.81 -19.62
CA THR A 13 -17.97 41.47 -19.67
C THR A 13 -16.45 41.26 -19.89
N PRO A 14 -15.90 40.27 -19.17
CA PRO A 14 -15.46 39.09 -19.92
C PRO A 14 -16.02 37.76 -19.36
N ILE A 15 -16.73 37.06 -20.24
CA ILE A 15 -16.58 35.63 -20.57
C ILE A 15 -16.01 34.77 -19.43
N THR A 16 -16.90 34.21 -18.60
CA THR A 16 -16.56 33.03 -17.79
C THR A 16 -16.88 31.79 -18.63
N THR A 17 -15.88 31.32 -19.37
CA THR A 17 -15.91 30.01 -19.99
C THR A 17 -15.79 28.97 -18.89
N GLU A 18 -16.89 28.27 -18.63
CA GLU A 18 -16.91 27.07 -17.80
C GLU A 18 -15.94 26.04 -18.39
N ARG A 19 -14.92 25.66 -17.60
CA ARG A 19 -14.17 24.44 -17.85
C ARG A 19 -14.44 23.46 -16.72
N SER A 20 -15.52 22.72 -16.93
CA SER A 20 -15.71 21.41 -16.31
C SER A 20 -14.52 20.52 -16.68
N LEU A 21 -13.74 20.13 -15.68
CA LEU A 21 -12.79 19.02 -15.75
C LEU A 21 -13.03 18.13 -14.54
N THR A 22 -14.02 17.27 -14.72
CA THR A 22 -13.97 15.82 -14.44
C THR A 22 -13.12 15.37 -13.26
N SER A 23 -13.82 14.99 -12.18
CA SER A 23 -13.65 13.75 -11.41
C SER A 23 -12.37 12.96 -11.73
N ILE A 24 -11.28 13.26 -11.01
CA ILE A 24 -10.20 12.29 -10.85
C ILE A 24 -10.73 11.22 -9.89
N GLN A 25 -11.19 10.11 -10.46
CA GLN A 25 -11.36 8.87 -9.71
C GLN A 25 -9.97 8.44 -9.22
N GLY A 26 -9.70 8.66 -7.94
CA GLY A 26 -8.60 8.01 -7.21
C GLY A 26 -8.94 6.53 -6.98
N LYS A 27 -8.89 5.74 -8.05
CA LYS A 27 -8.46 4.33 -8.02
C LYS A 27 -6.96 4.43 -8.33
N ASP A 28 -6.04 4.14 -7.43
CA ASP A 28 -5.82 2.80 -6.89
C ASP A 28 -5.39 2.87 -5.42
N ALA A 29 -6.23 2.37 -4.54
CA ALA A 29 -5.75 1.82 -3.28
C ALA A 29 -4.91 0.59 -3.65
N MET A 30 -3.60 0.76 -3.74
CA MET A 30 -2.63 -0.35 -3.70
C MET A 30 -2.78 -1.00 -2.33
N ASN A 31 -3.71 -1.95 -2.26
CA ASN A 31 -3.74 -2.93 -1.20
C ASN A 31 -2.37 -3.63 -1.25
N PRO A 32 -1.61 -3.71 -0.16
CA PRO A 32 -0.45 -4.58 -0.14
C PRO A 32 -0.98 -6.00 -0.30
N LYS A 33 -1.04 -6.45 -1.55
CA LYS A 33 -1.07 -7.87 -1.88
C LYS A 33 0.26 -8.38 -1.37
N VAL A 34 0.26 -8.76 -0.09
CA VAL A 34 1.14 -9.81 0.39
C VAL A 34 0.99 -10.90 -0.65
N GLU A 35 2.02 -11.08 -1.47
CA GLU A 35 2.08 -12.17 -2.41
C GLU A 35 2.24 -13.45 -1.60
N THR A 36 1.10 -13.89 -1.06
CA THR A 36 0.80 -15.27 -0.77
C THR A 36 0.92 -15.97 -2.11
N SER A 37 1.99 -16.74 -2.23
CA SER A 37 2.18 -17.71 -3.29
C SER A 37 0.94 -18.61 -3.28
N THR A 38 0.08 -18.42 -4.27
CA THR A 38 -1.07 -19.28 -4.54
C THR A 38 -0.60 -20.72 -4.53
N SER A 39 -1.14 -21.49 -3.60
CA SER A 39 -1.02 -22.94 -3.52
C SER A 39 -1.54 -23.55 -4.82
N GLY A 40 -0.65 -24.11 -5.62
CA GLY A 40 -1.01 -24.81 -6.85
C GLY A 40 0.14 -24.82 -7.85
N SER A 41 0.81 -25.97 -7.95
CA SER A 41 1.84 -26.31 -8.94
C SER A 41 3.10 -25.42 -8.98
N GLY A 42 4.18 -25.91 -8.36
CA GLY A 42 5.57 -25.58 -8.71
C GLY A 42 5.88 -24.11 -9.05
N ALA A 43 5.56 -23.19 -8.15
CA ALA A 43 5.80 -21.76 -8.36
C ALA A 43 7.31 -21.50 -8.50
N ARG A 44 7.77 -21.22 -9.73
CA ARG A 44 9.13 -20.74 -9.97
C ARG A 44 9.27 -19.37 -9.30
N LEU A 45 10.21 -19.23 -8.38
CA LEU A 45 10.51 -17.94 -7.76
C LEU A 45 10.98 -16.94 -8.84
N SER A 46 10.17 -15.91 -9.09
CA SER A 46 10.56 -14.76 -9.92
C SER A 46 11.11 -13.65 -9.01
N CYS A 47 12.43 -13.53 -8.94
CA CYS A 47 13.11 -12.45 -8.19
C CYS A 47 12.92 -11.05 -8.78
N THR A 48 12.13 -10.94 -9.86
CA THR A 48 11.81 -9.68 -10.53
C THR A 48 11.02 -8.73 -9.63
N THR A 49 10.17 -9.24 -8.73
CA THR A 49 9.41 -8.41 -7.78
C THR A 49 10.31 -7.79 -6.70
N CYS A 50 11.31 -8.55 -6.22
CA CYS A 50 12.34 -8.04 -5.30
C CYS A 50 13.20 -6.97 -5.98
N PHE A 51 13.54 -7.18 -7.25
CA PHE A 51 14.30 -6.21 -8.05
C PHE A 51 13.50 -4.92 -8.29
N ASP A 52 12.23 -5.04 -8.68
CA ASP A 52 11.34 -3.90 -8.90
C ASP A 52 11.18 -3.06 -7.63
N SER A 53 11.00 -3.73 -6.48
CA SER A 53 10.95 -3.06 -5.16
C SER A 53 12.24 -2.30 -4.84
N LEU A 54 13.40 -2.86 -5.18
CA LEU A 54 14.70 -2.21 -4.98
C LEU A 54 14.86 -0.99 -5.91
N TRP A 55 14.48 -1.15 -7.17
CA TRP A 55 14.51 -0.09 -8.17
C TRP A 55 13.65 1.10 -7.75
N PHE A 56 12.42 0.84 -7.27
CA PHE A 56 11.55 1.88 -6.75
C PHE A 56 12.14 2.60 -5.53
N CYS A 57 12.88 1.90 -4.67
CA CYS A 57 13.54 2.52 -3.52
C CYS A 57 14.60 3.55 -3.94
N TYR A 58 15.35 3.27 -5.00
CA TYR A 58 16.33 4.22 -5.58
C TYR A 58 15.71 5.26 -6.51
N SER A 59 14.42 5.17 -6.82
CA SER A 59 13.76 6.13 -7.68
C SER A 59 13.78 7.53 -7.03
N PRO A 60 14.19 8.59 -7.76
CA PRO A 60 14.30 9.94 -7.22
C PRO A 60 13.00 10.46 -6.57
N VAL A 61 11.84 10.08 -7.12
CA VAL A 61 10.55 10.46 -6.57
C VAL A 61 10.33 9.87 -5.18
N HIS A 62 10.69 8.60 -4.96
CA HIS A 62 10.52 7.92 -3.68
C HIS A 62 11.45 8.49 -2.61
N GLN A 63 12.73 8.67 -2.95
CA GLN A 63 13.72 9.24 -2.01
C GLN A 63 13.35 10.65 -1.56
N MET A 64 12.85 11.49 -2.48
CA MET A 64 12.40 12.84 -2.13
C MET A 64 11.16 12.79 -1.23
N GLN A 65 10.17 11.93 -1.53
CA GLN A 65 8.97 11.78 -0.70
C GLN A 65 9.31 11.33 0.73
N GLN A 66 10.24 10.39 0.90
CA GLN A 66 10.68 9.94 2.22
C GLN A 66 11.47 11.02 2.94
N TYR A 67 12.34 11.73 2.25
CA TYR A 67 13.09 12.85 2.83
C TYR A 67 12.17 13.95 3.35
N TYR A 68 11.13 14.32 2.60
CA TYR A 68 10.14 15.30 3.06
C TYR A 68 9.34 14.81 4.29
N ARG A 69 9.12 13.49 4.43
CA ARG A 69 8.33 12.93 5.53
C ARG A 69 9.15 12.62 6.79
N LEU A 70 10.31 12.02 6.62
CA LEU A 70 11.14 11.45 7.69
C LEU A 70 12.47 12.22 7.89
N GLY A 71 12.85 13.11 6.97
CA GLY A 71 14.09 13.89 7.04
C GLY A 71 15.36 13.10 6.76
N VAL A 72 15.23 11.84 6.33
CA VAL A 72 16.35 10.91 6.06
C VAL A 72 16.20 10.28 4.68
N LEU A 73 17.33 9.97 4.05
CA LEU A 73 17.36 9.20 2.81
C LEU A 73 17.41 7.71 3.15
N ASP A 74 16.50 6.93 2.58
CA ASP A 74 16.51 5.47 2.72
C ASP A 74 17.75 4.86 2.04
N ASN A 75 18.39 3.90 2.72
CA ASN A 75 19.57 3.19 2.22
C ASN A 75 19.24 1.91 1.44
N CYS A 76 17.95 1.59 1.27
CA CYS A 76 17.43 0.47 0.49
C CYS A 76 18.01 -0.92 0.85
N SER A 77 18.67 -1.05 2.01
CA SER A 77 19.44 -2.24 2.38
C SER A 77 18.55 -3.48 2.58
N GLU A 78 17.37 -3.31 3.16
CA GLU A 78 16.39 -4.40 3.33
C GLU A 78 15.90 -4.97 2.00
N LYS A 79 15.63 -4.10 1.00
CA LYS A 79 15.21 -4.53 -0.34
C LYS A 79 16.34 -5.23 -1.08
N TRP A 80 17.58 -4.80 -0.84
CA TRP A 80 18.78 -5.43 -1.38
C TRP A 80 19.00 -6.82 -0.79
N ASN A 81 18.87 -6.96 0.54
CA ASN A 81 18.92 -8.25 1.21
C ASN A 81 17.84 -9.21 0.70
N ALA A 82 16.61 -8.74 0.53
CA ALA A 82 15.52 -9.54 -0.02
C ALA A 82 15.80 -10.04 -1.46
N LEU A 83 16.44 -9.21 -2.29
CA LEU A 83 16.87 -9.60 -3.64
C LEU A 83 17.97 -10.67 -3.58
N PHE A 84 18.95 -10.50 -2.70
CA PHE A 84 20.03 -11.48 -2.50
C PHE A 84 19.49 -12.79 -1.94
N ASP A 85 18.58 -12.75 -0.98
CA ASP A 85 17.91 -13.93 -0.46
C ASP A 85 17.16 -14.67 -1.56
N CYS A 86 16.48 -13.95 -2.47
CA CYS A 86 15.82 -14.57 -3.62
C CYS A 86 16.82 -15.26 -4.57
N PHE A 87 17.97 -14.62 -4.86
CA PHE A 87 19.01 -15.23 -5.69
C PHE A 87 19.67 -16.44 -5.00
N ASN A 88 19.91 -16.35 -3.70
CA ASN A 88 20.45 -17.44 -2.90
C ASN A 88 19.49 -18.64 -2.93
N LEU A 89 18.19 -18.42 -2.69
CA LEU A 89 17.16 -19.46 -2.77
C LEU A 89 17.03 -20.05 -4.18
N LYS A 90 17.17 -19.23 -5.23
CA LYS A 90 17.17 -19.69 -6.62
C LYS A 90 18.39 -20.51 -7.01
N THR A 91 19.52 -20.27 -6.35
CA THR A 91 20.79 -20.99 -6.59
C THR A 91 20.84 -22.33 -5.82
N LYS A 92 20.07 -22.49 -4.74
CA LYS A 92 19.92 -23.77 -4.03
C LYS A 92 19.08 -24.77 -4.83
N ARG A 93 19.30 -26.07 -4.57
CA ARG A 93 18.59 -27.17 -5.25
C ARG A 93 17.08 -27.00 -5.04
N SER A 94 16.30 -27.15 -6.12
CA SER A 94 14.85 -26.93 -6.12
C SER A 94 14.07 -27.73 -5.06
N SER A 95 14.62 -28.86 -4.59
CA SER A 95 14.04 -29.67 -3.50
C SER A 95 14.14 -29.01 -2.12
N GLU A 96 15.27 -28.36 -1.80
CA GLU A 96 15.46 -27.66 -0.52
C GLU A 96 14.68 -26.34 -0.49
N MET A 97 14.50 -25.70 -1.65
CA MET A 97 13.73 -24.47 -1.80
C MET A 97 12.26 -24.64 -1.38
N GLN A 98 11.61 -25.75 -1.78
CA GLN A 98 10.21 -26.01 -1.42
C GLN A 98 10.04 -26.18 0.08
N GLU A 99 10.93 -26.94 0.73
CA GLU A 99 10.90 -27.13 2.18
C GLU A 99 11.08 -25.82 2.96
N ILE A 100 11.99 -24.95 2.50
CA ILE A 100 12.21 -23.62 3.09
C ILE A 100 10.96 -22.75 2.92
N LEU A 101 10.33 -22.75 1.75
CA LEU A 101 9.12 -21.96 1.50
C LEU A 101 7.95 -22.46 2.35
N GLU A 102 7.75 -23.76 2.45
CA GLU A 102 6.70 -24.35 3.29
C GLU A 102 6.90 -24.04 4.77
N THR A 103 8.13 -24.14 5.27
CA THR A 103 8.44 -23.79 6.68
C THR A 103 8.16 -22.32 6.93
N ARG A 104 8.60 -21.43 6.03
CA ARG A 104 8.34 -19.99 6.13
C ARG A 104 6.85 -19.66 6.05
N GLN A 105 6.06 -20.40 5.27
CA GLN A 105 4.61 -20.24 5.22
C GLN A 105 3.94 -20.72 6.51
N LYS A 106 4.39 -21.84 7.10
CA LYS A 106 3.89 -22.36 8.38
C LYS A 106 4.23 -21.45 9.57
N THR A 107 5.38 -20.77 9.53
CA THR A 107 5.82 -19.86 10.59
C THR A 107 5.19 -18.48 10.51
N LYS A 108 4.61 -18.07 9.37
CA LYS A 108 3.91 -16.79 9.29
C LYS A 108 2.64 -16.90 10.15
N PRO A 109 2.52 -16.18 11.27
CA PRO A 109 1.30 -16.19 12.04
C PRO A 109 0.18 -15.66 11.14
N HIS A 110 -0.89 -16.42 11.01
CA HIS A 110 -2.07 -15.95 10.32
C HIS A 110 -2.57 -14.67 11.01
N ILE A 111 -3.00 -13.67 10.21
CA ILE A 111 -3.50 -12.38 10.74
C ILE A 111 -4.68 -12.60 11.70
N TRP A 112 -5.47 -13.65 11.47
CA TRP A 112 -6.61 -14.05 12.28
C TRP A 112 -6.35 -15.41 12.90
N SER A 113 -6.14 -15.46 14.21
CA SER A 113 -6.13 -16.72 14.95
C SER A 113 -7.55 -17.08 15.37
N PHE A 114 -7.99 -18.26 14.94
CA PHE A 114 -9.24 -18.82 15.44
C PHE A 114 -9.02 -19.23 16.89
N ARG A 115 -9.65 -18.49 17.82
CA ARG A 115 -9.76 -18.90 19.22
C ARG A 115 -10.78 -20.04 19.32
N THR A 116 -10.60 -20.93 20.28
CA THR A 116 -11.62 -21.93 20.61
C THR A 116 -12.85 -21.24 21.20
N ALA A 117 -14.02 -21.89 21.14
CA ALA A 117 -15.26 -21.29 21.67
C ALA A 117 -15.15 -20.93 23.16
N GLU A 118 -14.45 -21.76 23.94
CA GLU A 118 -14.22 -21.57 25.37
C GLU A 118 -13.31 -20.36 25.65
N GLU A 119 -12.20 -20.23 24.92
CA GLU A 119 -11.28 -19.08 25.01
C GLU A 119 -11.94 -17.79 24.56
N ALA A 120 -12.73 -17.84 23.49
CA ALA A 120 -13.45 -16.69 22.97
C ALA A 120 -14.49 -16.19 23.98
N SER A 121 -15.23 -17.11 24.62
CA SER A 121 -16.23 -16.76 25.65
C SER A 121 -15.60 -16.14 26.90
N SER A 122 -14.45 -16.66 27.33
CA SER A 122 -13.72 -16.15 28.49
C SER A 122 -13.13 -14.76 28.22
N HIS A 123 -12.51 -14.58 27.05
CA HIS A 123 -11.96 -13.28 26.63
C HIS A 123 -13.06 -12.23 26.42
N TRP A 124 -14.23 -12.64 25.91
CA TRP A 124 -15.39 -11.75 25.82
C TRP A 124 -15.88 -11.32 27.20
N LYS A 125 -16.00 -12.26 28.15
CA LYS A 125 -16.42 -11.98 29.52
C LYS A 125 -15.43 -11.06 30.25
N GLU A 126 -14.13 -11.18 29.99
CA GLU A 126 -13.11 -10.28 30.51
C GLU A 126 -13.28 -8.84 29.98
N LEU A 127 -13.47 -8.68 28.66
CA LEU A 127 -13.59 -7.35 28.04
C LEU A 127 -14.95 -6.69 28.29
N PHE A 128 -16.03 -7.46 28.29
CA PHE A 128 -17.42 -6.96 28.25
C PHE A 128 -18.28 -7.45 29.42
N GLY A 129 -17.69 -8.06 30.45
CA GLY A 129 -18.42 -8.54 31.63
C GLY A 129 -19.25 -7.47 32.30
N HIS A 130 -18.71 -6.25 32.38
CA HIS A 130 -19.34 -5.07 32.96
C HIS A 130 -20.67 -4.65 32.30
N ILE A 131 -20.95 -5.10 31.06
CA ILE A 131 -22.21 -4.79 30.36
C ILE A 131 -23.38 -5.63 30.90
N ASN A 132 -23.10 -6.75 31.56
CA ASN A 132 -24.13 -7.67 32.05
C ASN A 132 -24.51 -7.45 33.51
N ASP A 133 -23.86 -6.53 34.22
CA ASP A 133 -24.29 -6.13 35.56
C ASP A 133 -25.39 -5.08 35.40
N PRO A 134 -26.67 -5.40 35.73
CA PRO A 134 -27.68 -4.38 35.86
C PRO A 134 -27.33 -3.53 37.09
N GLU A 135 -27.19 -2.22 36.88
CA GLU A 135 -26.99 -1.22 37.93
C GLU A 135 -28.01 -1.34 39.07
#